data_AF-A0A7G8J4B6-F1
#
_entry.id   AF-A0A7G8J4B6-F1
#
_cell.length_a   1.000
_cell.length_b   1.000
_cell.length_c   1.000
_cell.angle_alpha   90.00
_cell.angle_beta   90.00
_cell.angle_gamma   90.00
#
_symmetry.space_group_name_H-M   'P 1'
#
loop_
_entity.id
_entity.type
_entity.pdbx_description
1 polymer ?
#
loop_
_entity_poly.entity_id
_entity_poly.type
_entity_poly.pdbx_seq_one_letter_code
_entity_poly.pdbx_strand_id
1 'polypeptide(L)' 'MDSIDLDVVSILVFEQLQSSVESESWAEAAMALYKLQDLEAGQNFIDQDDVSGQEFFAA' A
#
# COMPACT_ATOMS: atom_id res chain seq x y z
N MET A 1 -17.74 -4.09 -14.20
CA MET A 1 -16.30 -4.30 -14.00
C MET A 1 -16.12 -4.25 -12.52
N ASP A 2 -16.07 -5.44 -11.95
CA ASP A 2 -16.37 -5.73 -10.56
C ASP A 2 -15.41 -5.00 -9.61
N SER A 3 -15.98 -4.49 -8.52
CA SER A 3 -15.22 -3.91 -7.42
C SER A 3 -14.09 -4.85 -7.07
N ILE A 4 -12.84 -4.36 -7.16
CA ILE A 4 -11.68 -5.09 -6.68
C ILE A 4 -11.94 -5.48 -5.22
N ASP A 5 -11.88 -6.77 -4.94
CA ASP A 5 -12.11 -7.31 -3.59
C ASP A 5 -10.94 -6.89 -2.70
N LEU A 6 -11.23 -6.00 -1.74
CA LEU A 6 -10.24 -5.44 -0.83
C LEU A 6 -9.61 -6.52 0.06
N ASP A 7 -10.32 -7.62 0.32
CA ASP A 7 -9.78 -8.75 1.08
C ASP A 7 -8.68 -9.44 0.27
N VAL A 8 -8.89 -9.63 -1.04
CA VAL A 8 -7.90 -10.21 -1.95
C VAL A 8 -6.68 -9.30 -2.07
N VAL A 9 -6.87 -7.99 -2.19
CA VAL A 9 -5.74 -7.05 -2.27
C VAL A 9 -4.93 -7.04 -0.96
N SER A 10 -5.60 -7.08 0.19
CA SER A 10 -4.93 -7.13 1.50
C SER A 10 -4.05 -8.38 1.62
N ILE A 11 -4.53 -9.54 1.16
CA ILE A 11 -3.75 -10.79 1.15
C ILE A 11 -2.49 -10.63 0.27
N LEU A 12 -2.63 -10.09 -0.94
CA LEU A 12 -1.50 -9.93 -1.86
C LEU A 12 -0.44 -8.95 -1.33
N VAL A 13 -0.87 -7.85 -0.70
CA VAL A 13 0.06 -6.89 -0.08
C VAL A 13 0.76 -7.53 1.12
N PHE A 14 0.08 -8.39 1.88
CA PHE A 14 0.68 -9.12 2.98
C PHE A 14 1.71 -10.16 2.52
N GLU A 15 1.46 -10.87 1.42
CA GLU A 15 2.44 -11.77 0.80
C GLU A 15 3.68 -11.02 0.32
N GLN A 16 3.49 -9.84 -0.29
CA GLN A 16 4.60 -8.96 -0.68
C GLN A 16 5.44 -8.54 0.53
N LEU A 17 4.79 -8.17 1.64
CA LEU A 17 5.50 -7.82 2.88
C LEU A 17 6.39 -8.98 3.36
N GLN A 18 5.85 -10.21 3.40
CA GLN A 18 6.62 -11.37 3.83
C GLN A 18 7.83 -11.61 2.93
N SER A 19 7.64 -11.58 1.61
CA SER A 19 8.72 -11.76 0.65
C SER A 19 9.79 -10.66 0.75
N SER A 20 9.39 -9.41 0.96
CA SER A 20 10.32 -8.31 1.16
C SER A 20 11.10 -8.42 2.48
N VAL A 21 10.50 -8.96 3.55
CA VAL A 21 11.22 -9.25 4.81
C VAL A 21 12.20 -10.40 4.63
N GLU A 22 11.80 -11.48 3.96
CA GLU A 22 12.66 -12.64 3.68
C GLU A 22 13.87 -12.29 2.81
N SER A 23 13.71 -11.31 1.91
CA SER A 23 14.78 -10.82 1.04
C SER A 23 15.59 -9.65 1.64
N GLU A 24 15.31 -9.26 2.89
CA GLU A 24 15.92 -8.09 3.55
C GLU A 24 15.70 -6.77 2.80
N SER A 25 14.65 -6.70 1.97
CA SER A 25 14.24 -5.53 1.19
C SER A 25 13.39 -4.58 2.03
N TRP A 26 14.01 -3.92 3.00
CA TRP A 26 13.31 -3.15 4.04
C TRP A 26 12.46 -1.98 3.52
N ALA A 27 12.87 -1.34 2.42
CA ALA A 27 12.09 -0.27 1.80
C ALA A 27 10.75 -0.78 1.24
N GLU A 28 10.76 -1.97 0.63
CA GLU A 28 9.56 -2.61 0.09
C GLU A 28 8.66 -3.15 1.21
N ALA A 29 9.27 -3.70 2.27
CA ALA A 29 8.54 -4.12 3.46
C ALA A 29 7.82 -2.93 4.12
N ALA A 30 8.49 -1.78 4.26
CA ALA A 30 7.87 -0.56 4.78
C ALA A 30 6.70 -0.10 3.88
N MET A 31 6.89 -0.10 2.56
CA MET A 31 5.85 0.27 1.60
C MET A 31 4.64 -0.68 1.67
N ALA A 32 4.86 -1.98 1.82
CA ALA A 32 3.79 -2.96 1.96
C ALA A 32 2.99 -2.74 3.27
N LEU A 33 3.66 -2.38 4.37
CA LEU A 33 3.00 -2.02 5.63
C LEU A 33 2.12 -0.77 5.48
N TYR A 34 2.59 0.28 4.79
CA TYR A 34 1.77 1.46 4.52
C TYR A 34 0.52 1.13 3.69
N LYS A 35 0.66 0.30 2.67
CA LYS A 35 -0.47 -0.16 1.83
C LYS A 35 -1.50 -0.95 2.64
N LEU A 36 -1.08 -1.78 3.59
CA LEU A 36 -2.00 -2.48 4.49
C LEU A 36 -2.76 -1.50 5.40
N GLN A 37 -2.07 -0.48 5.93
CA GLN A 37 -2.72 0.54 6.76
C GLN A 37 -3.76 1.36 5.97
N ASP A 38 -3.46 1.73 4.73
CA ASP A 38 -4.41 2.45 3.86
C ASP A 38 -5.63 1.60 3.50
N LEU A 39 -5.43 0.29 3.29
CA LEU A 39 -6.51 -0.67 3.07
C LEU A 39 -7.42 -0.81 4.31
N GLU A 40 -6.84 -0.91 5.51
CA GLU A 40 -7.57 -0.99 6.77
C GLU A 40 -8.30 0.32 7.11
N ALA A 41 -7.76 1.47 6.72
CA ALA A 41 -8.38 2.79 6.89
C ALA A 41 -9.58 3.03 5.97
N GLY A 42 -9.80 2.12 5.00
CA GLY A 42 -11.07 1.97 4.32
C GLY A 42 -11.18 2.59 2.94
N GLN A 43 -10.19 3.32 2.37
CA GLN A 43 -10.19 3.70 0.93
C GLN A 43 -8.85 4.18 0.32
N ASN A 44 -8.71 3.77 -0.95
CA ASN A 44 -7.96 4.27 -2.11
C ASN A 44 -6.42 4.35 -2.07
N PHE A 45 -5.81 3.35 -2.70
CA PHE A 45 -4.46 3.40 -3.25
C PHE A 45 -4.25 4.71 -4.02
N ILE A 46 -3.47 5.63 -3.45
CA ILE A 46 -2.94 6.76 -4.21
C ILE A 46 -1.80 6.17 -5.05
N ASP A 47 -2.00 6.15 -6.36
CA ASP A 47 -0.96 5.75 -7.31
C ASP A 47 0.24 6.70 -7.14
N GLN A 48 1.46 6.15 -7.11
CA GLN A 48 2.66 6.95 -6.83
C GLN A 48 2.93 8.01 -7.92
N ASP A 49 2.35 7.83 -9.11
CA ASP A 49 2.36 8.80 -10.21
C ASP A 49 1.44 10.02 -9.96
N ASP A 50 0.46 9.91 -9.06
CA ASP A 50 -0.47 11.00 -8.69
C ASP A 50 0.07 11.89 -7.55
N VAL A 51 1.20 11.51 -6.92
CA VAL A 51 1.86 12.28 -5.84
C VAL A 51 2.62 13.50 -6.38
N SER A 52 2.59 13.75 -7.70
CA SER A 52 3.14 14.97 -8.31
C SER A 52 2.27 16.22 -8.07
N GLY A 53 1.11 16.10 -7.40
CA GLY A 53 0.17 17.21 -7.21
C GLY A 53 -0.35 17.49 -5.79
N GLN A 54 -0.02 16.69 -4.76
CA GLN A 54 -0.52 16.95 -3.41
C GLN A 54 0.45 17.80 -2.60
N GLU A 55 0.25 19.11 -2.72
CA GLU A 55 0.89 20.13 -1.91
C GLU A 55 0.78 19.80 -0.42
N PHE A 56 1.96 19.69 0.17
CA PHE A 56 2.33 20.05 1.52
C PHE A 56 1.38 21.12 2.13
N PHE A 57 0.39 20.70 2.91
CA PHE A 57 -0.24 21.58 3.90
C PHE A 57 -0.32 20.87 5.24
N ALA A 58 0.80 20.95 5.96
CA ALA A 58 0.77 21.07 7.40
C ALA A 58 0.22 22.46 7.76
N ALA A 59 -0.92 22.50 8.43
CA ALA A 59 -1.35 23.60 9.29
C ALA A 59 -2.24 23.03 10.40
#